data_AF-A0A430BES9-F1
#
_entry.id   AF-A0A430BES9-F1
#
_cell.length_a   1.000
_cell.length_b   1.000
_cell.length_c   1.000
_cell.angle_alpha   90.00
_cell.angle_beta   90.00
_cell.angle_gamma   90.00
#
_symmetry.space_group_name_H-M   'P 1'
#
loop_
_entity.id
_entity.type
_entity.pdbx_description
1 polymer ?
#
loop_
_entity_poly.entity_id
_entity_poly.type
_entity_poly.pdbx_seq_one_letter_code
_entity_poly.pdbx_strand_id
1 'polypeptide(L)'
;MQDTGKLMAALGIAGFLFAMFVMPTSVDMGLLGERVVNASLQQRQMLAAIGSAALFLAGCVLTAGGAIVSAVTAAARPATAPEHDRAMMERLGIDRAGADYRYDGFLYGRLSDAVQAAERKAADQPSA
;
A
#
# COMPACT_ATOMS: atom_id res chain seq x y z
N MET A 1 -9.11 2.20 3.05
CA MET A 1 -9.18 1.26 1.90
C MET A 1 -8.57 -0.10 2.21
N GLN A 2 -7.50 -0.19 3.02
CA GLN A 2 -6.86 -1.48 3.33
C GLN A 2 -7.80 -2.44 4.11
N ASP A 3 -8.63 -1.93 5.01
CA ASP A 3 -9.62 -2.74 5.74
C ASP A 3 -10.73 -3.28 4.83
N THR A 4 -11.14 -2.48 3.83
CA THR A 4 -12.10 -2.90 2.80
C THR A 4 -11.54 -4.06 1.97
N GLY A 5 -10.26 -4.01 1.58
CA GLY A 5 -9.60 -5.10 0.84
C GLY A 5 -9.54 -6.41 1.63
N LYS A 6 -9.20 -6.34 2.92
CA LYS A 6 -9.19 -7.50 3.83
C LYS A 6 -10.57 -8.11 4.00
N LEU A 7 -11.61 -7.28 4.18
CA LEU A 7 -12.98 -7.73 4.29
C LEU A 7 -13.45 -8.45 3.02
N MET A 8 -13.17 -7.89 1.83
CA MET A 8 -13.53 -8.54 0.57
C MET A 8 -12.80 -9.87 0.36
N ALA A 9 -11.51 -9.94 0.72
CA ALA A 9 -10.75 -11.19 0.66
C ALA A 9 -11.34 -12.25 1.61
N ALA A 10 -11.65 -11.88 2.85
CA ALA A 10 -12.26 -12.77 3.83
C ALA A 10 -13.64 -13.27 3.36
N LEU A 11 -14.46 -12.38 2.78
CA LEU A 11 -15.77 -12.74 2.23
C LEU A 11 -15.64 -13.68 1.03
N GLY A 12 -14.65 -13.47 0.16
CA GLY A 12 -14.36 -14.36 -0.95
C GLY A 12 -13.95 -15.77 -0.50
N ILE A 13 -13.08 -15.88 0.52
CA ILE A 13 -12.71 -17.19 1.10
C ILE A 13 -13.94 -17.86 1.71
N ALA A 14 -14.71 -17.13 2.51
CA ALA A 14 -15.91 -17.67 3.17
C ALA A 14 -16.95 -18.15 2.14
N GLY A 15 -17.21 -17.36 1.09
CA GLY A 15 -18.10 -17.72 0.00
C GLY A 15 -17.63 -18.95 -0.79
N PHE A 16 -16.31 -19.07 -1.01
CA PHE A 16 -15.73 -20.23 -1.70
C PHE A 16 -15.86 -21.51 -0.87
N LEU A 17 -15.53 -21.45 0.42
CA LEU A 17 -15.70 -22.58 1.34
C LEU A 17 -17.18 -22.97 1.47
N PHE A 18 -18.08 -22.00 1.55
CA PHE A 18 -19.52 -22.26 1.56
C PHE A 18 -19.97 -22.98 0.29
N ALA A 19 -19.55 -22.51 -0.89
CA ALA A 19 -19.88 -23.15 -2.16
C ALA A 19 -19.30 -24.58 -2.24
N MET A 20 -18.12 -24.83 -1.68
CA MET A 20 -17.49 -26.14 -1.73
C MET A 20 -18.12 -27.15 -0.76
N PHE A 21 -18.37 -26.75 0.48
CA PHE A 21 -18.72 -27.67 1.57
C PHE A 21 -20.21 -27.72 1.88
N VAL A 22 -20.96 -26.66 1.60
CA VAL A 22 -22.37 -26.55 1.98
C VAL A 22 -23.30 -26.79 0.80
N MET A 23 -22.89 -26.42 -0.41
CA MET A 23 -23.73 -26.62 -1.59
C MET A 23 -23.68 -28.07 -2.10
N PRO A 24 -24.82 -28.79 -2.17
CA PRO A 24 -24.86 -30.13 -2.72
C PRO A 24 -24.72 -30.12 -4.25
N THR A 25 -23.81 -30.93 -4.79
CA THR A 25 -23.62 -31.20 -6.23
C THR A 25 -24.65 -32.18 -6.80
N SER A 26 -25.31 -32.93 -5.93
CA SER A 26 -26.14 -34.10 -6.27
C SER A 26 -27.45 -34.07 -5.53
N VAL A 27 -28.47 -34.65 -6.15
CA VAL A 27 -29.80 -34.88 -5.56
C VAL A 27 -30.03 -36.37 -5.48
N ASP A 28 -30.52 -36.85 -4.33
CA ASP A 28 -30.99 -38.22 -4.18
C ASP A 28 -32.33 -38.35 -4.92
N MET A 29 -32.34 -39.10 -6.02
CA MET A 29 -33.52 -39.36 -6.83
C MET A 29 -33.71 -40.87 -6.94
N GLY A 30 -34.22 -41.50 -5.88
CA GLY A 30 -34.63 -42.90 -5.95
C GLY A 30 -34.78 -43.61 -4.61
N LEU A 31 -35.64 -44.64 -4.63
CA LEU A 31 -35.91 -45.56 -3.51
C LEU A 31 -34.69 -46.41 -3.09
N LEU A 32 -33.61 -46.39 -3.89
CA LEU A 32 -32.39 -47.19 -3.73
C LEU A 32 -31.12 -46.36 -3.44
N GLY A 33 -31.24 -45.03 -3.25
CA GLY A 33 -30.10 -44.19 -2.88
C GLY A 33 -29.10 -43.86 -4.01
N GLU A 34 -29.51 -43.97 -5.28
CA GLU A 34 -28.68 -43.52 -6.39
C GLU A 34 -28.61 -41.98 -6.45
N ARG A 35 -27.39 -41.44 -6.33
CA ARG A 35 -27.11 -40.02 -6.50
C ARG A 35 -26.89 -39.70 -7.97
N VAL A 36 -27.78 -38.90 -8.54
CA VAL A 36 -27.61 -38.38 -9.89
C VAL A 36 -27.07 -36.95 -9.81
N VAL A 37 -26.00 -36.70 -10.56
CA VAL A 37 -25.43 -35.35 -10.68
C VAL A 37 -26.43 -34.49 -11.44
N ASN A 38 -26.87 -33.41 -10.80
CA ASN A 38 -27.79 -32.47 -11.42
C ASN A 38 -26.98 -31.31 -12.00
N ALA A 39 -26.94 -31.23 -13.33
CA ALA A 39 -26.19 -30.20 -14.06
C ALA A 39 -26.57 -28.77 -13.62
N SER A 40 -27.82 -28.52 -13.23
CA SER A 40 -28.25 -27.20 -12.75
C SER A 40 -27.72 -26.86 -11.36
N LEU A 41 -27.59 -27.85 -10.47
CA LEU A 41 -26.99 -27.67 -9.13
C LEU A 41 -25.48 -27.52 -9.23
N GLN A 42 -24.83 -28.32 -10.09
CA GLN A 42 -23.41 -28.20 -10.38
C GLN A 42 -23.07 -26.81 -10.99
N GLN A 43 -23.90 -26.31 -11.91
CA GLN A 43 -23.71 -24.99 -12.52
C GLN A 43 -23.84 -23.86 -11.49
N ARG A 44 -24.79 -23.96 -10.55
CA ARG A 44 -24.94 -22.98 -9.45
C ARG A 44 -23.73 -22.96 -8.53
N GLN A 45 -23.21 -24.13 -8.18
CA GLN A 45 -22.00 -24.23 -7.36
C GLN A 45 -20.77 -23.68 -8.08
N MET A 46 -20.62 -23.96 -9.38
CA MET A 46 -19.56 -23.36 -10.18
C MET A 46 -19.63 -21.83 -10.20
N LEU A 47 -20.82 -21.26 -10.43
CA LEU A 47 -21.00 -19.81 -10.44
C LEU A 47 -20.68 -19.19 -9.07
N ALA A 48 -21.13 -19.82 -7.98
CA ALA A 48 -20.82 -19.37 -6.63
C ALA A 48 -19.31 -19.45 -6.32
N ALA A 49 -18.64 -20.51 -6.74
CA ALA A 49 -17.20 -20.68 -6.57
C ALA A 49 -16.41 -19.65 -7.38
N ILE A 50 -16.77 -19.42 -8.65
CA ILE A 50 -16.11 -18.42 -9.53
C ILE A 50 -16.31 -17.01 -8.97
N GLY A 51 -17.54 -16.65 -8.58
CA GLY A 51 -17.82 -15.34 -8.00
C GLY A 51 -17.03 -15.08 -6.72
N SER A 52 -16.91 -16.10 -5.86
CA SER A 52 -16.15 -16.02 -4.62
C SER A 52 -14.64 -15.90 -4.86
N ALA A 53 -14.10 -16.62 -5.85
CA ALA A 53 -12.70 -16.51 -6.25
C ALA A 53 -12.37 -15.12 -6.83
N ALA A 54 -13.26 -14.56 -7.65
CA ALA A 54 -13.10 -13.22 -8.20
C ALA A 54 -13.09 -12.16 -7.09
N LEU A 55 -14.00 -12.28 -6.11
CA LEU A 55 -14.06 -11.38 -4.95
C LEU A 55 -12.79 -11.46 -4.09
N PHE A 56 -12.26 -12.67 -3.90
CA PHE A 56 -11.00 -12.88 -3.19
C PHE A 56 -9.82 -12.19 -3.88
N LEU A 57 -9.66 -12.40 -5.20
CA LEU A 57 -8.59 -11.76 -5.96
C LEU A 57 -8.69 -10.24 -5.94
N ALA A 58 -9.90 -9.68 -6.06
CA ALA A 58 -10.11 -8.24 -5.94
C ALA A 58 -9.68 -7.71 -4.56
N GLY A 59 -10.01 -8.42 -3.48
CA GLY A 59 -9.55 -8.08 -2.13
C GLY A 59 -8.04 -8.10 -1.96
N CYS A 60 -7.36 -9.11 -2.53
CA CYS A 60 -5.90 -9.22 -2.53
C CYS A 60 -5.24 -8.04 -3.27
N VAL A 61 -5.72 -7.70 -4.46
CA VAL A 61 -5.18 -6.59 -5.26
C VAL A 61 -5.35 -5.25 -4.54
N LEU A 62 -6.51 -5.00 -3.95
CA LEU A 62 -6.77 -3.76 -3.21
C LEU A 62 -5.85 -3.63 -1.98
N THR A 63 -5.64 -4.73 -1.27
CA THR A 63 -4.80 -4.78 -0.06
C THR A 63 -3.31 -4.59 -0.41
N ALA A 64 -2.84 -5.25 -1.47
CA ALA A 64 -1.47 -5.13 -1.96
C ALA A 64 -1.19 -3.74 -2.52
N GLY A 65 -2.10 -3.18 -3.33
CA GLY A 65 -1.97 -1.82 -3.86
C GLY A 65 -1.86 -0.77 -2.77
N GLY A 66 -2.68 -0.86 -1.72
CA GLY A 66 -2.59 0.03 -0.56
C GLY A 66 -1.24 -0.06 0.18
N ALA A 67 -0.70 -1.27 0.33
CA ALA A 67 0.61 -1.48 0.95
C ALA A 67 1.76 -0.92 0.10
N ILE A 68 1.69 -1.09 -1.22
CA ILE A 68 2.70 -0.56 -2.16
C ILE A 68 2.68 0.96 -2.14
N VAL A 69 1.51 1.60 -2.21
CA VAL A 69 1.41 3.07 -2.13
C VAL A 69 1.92 3.58 -0.79
N SER A 70 1.61 2.91 0.32
CA SER A 70 2.15 3.25 1.63
C SER A 70 3.67 3.11 1.71
N ALA A 71 4.25 2.08 1.08
CA ALA A 71 5.69 1.87 1.06
C ALA A 71 6.41 2.91 0.18
N VAL A 72 5.84 3.22 -1.00
CA VAL A 72 6.36 4.24 -1.91
C VAL A 72 6.32 5.62 -1.26
N THR A 73 5.21 5.98 -0.61
CA THR A 73 5.11 7.26 0.11
C THR A 73 6.01 7.33 1.34
N ALA A 74 6.21 6.21 2.05
CA ALA A 74 7.19 6.14 3.14
C ALA A 74 8.64 6.28 2.64
N ALA A 75 8.98 5.67 1.50
CA ALA A 75 10.28 5.82 0.87
C ALA A 75 10.52 7.23 0.30
N ALA A 76 9.44 7.94 -0.08
CA ALA A 76 9.49 9.34 -0.49
C ALA A 76 9.67 10.30 0.70
N ARG A 77 9.53 9.84 1.95
CA ARG A 77 9.82 10.67 3.12
C ARG A 77 11.34 10.90 3.16
N PRO A 78 11.82 12.16 3.14
CA PRO A 78 13.25 12.43 3.10
C PRO A 78 13.88 11.83 4.36
N ALA A 79 14.85 10.93 4.16
CA ALA A 79 15.65 10.35 5.23
C ALA A 79 16.10 11.48 6.16
N THR A 80 15.95 11.26 7.47
CA THR A 80 16.58 12.12 8.47
C THR A 80 18.03 12.36 8.07
N ALA A 81 18.43 13.61 7.95
CA ALA A 81 19.74 13.96 7.41
C ALA A 81 20.80 13.23 8.25
N PRO A 82 21.74 12.50 7.63
CA PRO A 82 22.78 11.78 8.35
C PRO A 82 23.48 12.73 9.33
N GLU A 83 23.99 12.20 10.45
CA GLU A 83 24.51 13.01 11.56
C GLU A 83 25.62 13.99 11.14
N HIS A 84 26.36 13.64 10.08
CA HIS A 84 27.32 14.50 9.41
C HIS A 84 26.69 15.77 8.82
N ASP A 85 25.52 15.64 8.19
CA ASP A 85 24.78 16.75 7.57
C ASP A 85 24.21 17.70 8.63
N ARG A 86 23.85 17.19 9.82
CA ARG A 86 23.39 18.03 10.94
C ARG A 86 24.47 18.98 11.43
N ALA A 87 25.69 18.48 11.65
CA ALA A 87 26.80 19.32 12.08
C ALA A 87 27.17 20.38 11.02
N MET A 88 27.05 20.03 9.73
CA MET A 88 27.25 20.98 8.63
C MET A 88 26.14 22.04 8.59
N MET A 89 24.88 21.65 8.75
CA MET A 89 23.73 22.57 8.80
C MET A 89 23.86 23.56 9.96
N GLU A 90 24.25 23.09 11.14
CA GLU A 90 24.45 23.94 12.32
C GLU A 90 25.57 24.97 12.10
N ARG A 91 26.69 24.55 11.50
CA ARG A 91 27.80 25.46 11.15
C ARG A 91 27.40 26.56 10.16
N LEU A 92 26.52 26.24 9.22
CA LEU A 92 26.07 27.16 8.17
C LEU A 92 24.80 27.95 8.55
N GLY A 93 24.24 27.73 9.75
CA GLY A 93 22.98 28.36 10.17
C GLY A 93 21.79 27.96 9.30
N ILE A 94 21.78 26.72 8.81
CA ILE A 94 20.71 26.17 7.98
C ILE A 94 19.73 25.42 8.88
N ASP A 95 18.48 25.90 8.94
CA ASP A 95 17.41 25.26 9.69
C ASP A 95 16.65 24.24 8.84
N ARG A 96 16.14 23.18 9.47
CA ARG A 96 15.22 22.25 8.80
C ARG A 96 13.77 22.70 9.02
N ALA A 97 13.08 23.05 7.95
CA ALA A 97 11.68 23.46 7.95
C ALA A 97 10.80 22.36 7.32
N GLY A 98 10.63 21.24 8.03
CA GLY A 98 9.85 20.10 7.55
C GLY A 98 10.58 19.32 6.44
N ALA A 99 10.06 19.41 5.21
CA ALA A 99 10.66 18.80 4.02
C ALA A 99 11.72 19.69 3.36
N ASP A 100 11.71 20.99 3.69
CA ASP A 100 12.59 21.99 3.09
C ASP A 100 13.69 22.43 4.07
N TYR A 101 14.69 23.12 3.53
CA TYR A 101 15.83 23.70 4.24
C TYR A 101 15.71 25.22 4.21
N ARG A 102 15.92 25.89 5.34
CA ARG A 102 15.86 27.34 5.46
C ARG A 102 17.24 27.91 5.70
N TYR A 103 17.62 28.90 4.89
CA TYR A 103 18.84 29.68 5.08
C TYR A 103 18.55 31.15 4.78
N ASP A 104 18.96 32.05 5.67
CA ASP A 104 18.81 33.50 5.49
C ASP A 104 17.37 33.97 5.17
N GLY A 105 16.37 33.28 5.71
CA GLY A 105 14.95 33.56 5.45
C GLY A 105 14.37 32.93 4.17
N PHE A 106 15.20 32.34 3.30
CA PHE A 106 14.76 31.66 2.09
C PHE A 106 14.57 30.15 2.31
N LEU A 107 13.63 29.54 1.59
CA LEU A 107 13.36 28.09 1.61
C LEU A 107 13.95 27.43 0.36
N TYR A 108 14.61 26.30 0.57
CA TYR A 108 15.27 25.48 -0.43
C TYR A 108 14.75 24.04 -0.35
N GLY A 109 14.40 23.47 -1.50
CA GLY A 109 13.92 22.09 -1.56
C GLY A 109 15.01 21.03 -1.34
N ARG A 110 16.30 21.42 -1.41
CA ARG A 110 17.44 20.52 -1.22
C ARG A 110 18.49 21.17 -0.32
N LEU A 111 19.15 20.34 0.51
CA LEU A 111 20.25 20.78 1.39
C LEU A 111 21.41 21.38 0.59
N SER A 112 21.76 20.77 -0.55
CA SER A 112 22.86 21.24 -1.40
C SER A 112 22.67 22.67 -1.90
N ASP A 113 21.42 23.10 -2.15
CA ASP A 113 21.13 24.45 -2.62
C ASP A 113 21.28 25.47 -1.49
N ALA A 114 20.81 25.12 -0.28
CA ALA A 114 21.00 25.95 0.91
C ALA A 114 22.48 26.08 1.29
N VAL A 115 23.26 25.00 1.19
CA VAL A 115 24.72 25.01 1.43
C VAL A 115 25.43 25.91 0.43
N GLN A 116 25.14 25.80 -0.86
CA GLN A 116 25.74 26.67 -1.88
C GLN A 116 25.39 28.15 -1.66
N ALA A 117 24.16 28.44 -1.25
CA ALA A 117 23.75 29.81 -0.92
C ALA A 117 24.54 30.34 0.30
N ALA A 118 24.76 29.50 1.30
CA ALA A 118 25.54 29.84 2.47
C ALA A 118 27.01 30.11 2.15
N GLU A 119 27.65 29.25 1.37
CA GLU A 119 29.03 29.41 0.93
C GLU A 119 29.22 30.67 0.06
N ARG A 120 28.28 30.95 -0.85
CA ARG A 120 28.32 32.19 -1.66
C ARG A 120 28.20 33.44 -0.79
N LYS A 121 27.28 33.43 0.18
CA LYS A 121 27.11 34.57 1.10
C LYS A 121 28.35 34.78 1.99
N ALA A 122 29.00 33.69 2.41
CA ALA A 122 30.25 33.76 3.15
C ALA A 122 31.41 34.30 2.30
N ALA A 123 31.46 33.96 1.00
CA ALA A 123 32.45 34.51 0.07
C ALA A 123 32.21 36.01 -0.24
N ASP A 124 30.96 36.44 -0.28
CA ASP A 124 30.57 37.84 -0.54
C ASP A 124 30.70 38.76 0.69
N GLN A 125 30.92 38.20 1.89
CA GLN A 125 31.28 38.98 3.09
C GLN A 125 32.80 38.94 3.30
N PRO A 126 33.57 39.86 2.70
CA PRO A 126 34.97 40.01 3.05
C PRO A 126 35.05 40.47 4.51
N SER A 127 35.81 39.73 5.30
CA SER A 127 36.20 40.09 6.67
C SER A 127 36.72 41.53 6.70
N ALA A 128 35.95 42.41 7.34
CA ALA A 128 36.37 43.75 7.74
C ALA A 128 37.24 43.69 9.00
#